data_AF-A0A4S2LRA6-F1
#
_entry.id   AF-A0A4S2LRA6-F1
#
_cell.length_a   1.000
_cell.length_b   1.000
_cell.length_c   1.000
_cell.angle_alpha   90.00
_cell.angle_beta   90.00
_cell.angle_gamma   90.00
#
_symmetry.space_group_name_H-M   'P 1'
#
loop_
_entity.id
_entity.type
_entity.pdbx_description
1 polymer ?
#
loop_
_entity_poly.entity_id
_entity_poly.type
_entity_poly.pdbx_seq_one_letter_code
_entity_poly.pdbx_strand_id
1 'polypeptide(L)'
;MRVPHSLLLFTSVSLFVNAGTVRYTDCGSSVTVHSVAVEPCYGTPCSLSRGSTATTQISFQADQHAGSGGKAEVSGIVGGFSVPVKLDSPQICGHVQPKCPLQSGQWYTYTKAMYIDPSYSPMQLSVRWVLKDSYGGQMVCVEIPVQLV
;
A
#
# COMPACT_ATOMS: atom_id res chain seq x y z
N MET A 1 -58.63 3.81 0.34
CA MET A 1 -57.35 3.79 -0.39
C MET A 1 -56.57 5.05 -0.07
N ARG A 2 -55.38 4.93 0.55
CA ARG A 2 -54.21 5.82 0.45
C ARG A 2 -53.22 5.43 1.56
N VAL A 3 -52.20 4.67 1.19
CA VAL A 3 -51.01 4.43 2.03
C VAL A 3 -49.96 5.44 1.57
N PRO A 4 -49.49 6.36 2.43
CA PRO A 4 -48.44 7.29 2.03
C PRO A 4 -47.10 6.54 1.98
N HIS A 5 -46.47 6.51 0.81
CA HIS A 5 -45.10 6.04 0.64
C HIS A 5 -44.13 7.13 1.10
N SER A 6 -43.67 7.04 2.35
CA SER A 6 -42.53 7.84 2.81
C SER A 6 -41.26 7.32 2.13
N LEU A 7 -40.75 8.07 1.15
CA LEU A 7 -39.44 7.87 0.56
C LEU A 7 -38.35 8.26 1.58
N LEU A 8 -37.74 7.25 2.21
CA LEU A 8 -36.53 7.40 3.01
C LEU A 8 -35.32 7.55 2.07
N LEU A 9 -34.86 8.79 1.86
CA LEU A 9 -33.59 9.10 1.20
C LEU A 9 -32.45 8.84 2.20
N PHE A 10 -31.84 7.65 2.13
CA PHE A 10 -30.57 7.38 2.81
C PHE A 10 -29.44 8.10 2.07
N THR A 11 -29.14 9.34 2.45
CA THR A 11 -27.92 10.02 2.01
C THR A 11 -26.73 9.39 2.72
N SER A 12 -26.06 8.43 2.08
CA SER A 12 -24.79 7.89 2.58
C SER A 12 -23.74 9.00 2.56
N VAL A 13 -23.39 9.53 3.73
CA VAL A 13 -22.25 10.45 3.87
C VAL A 13 -20.99 9.60 3.68
N SER A 14 -20.45 9.60 2.45
CA SER A 14 -19.14 9.04 2.18
C SER A 14 -18.09 9.99 2.74
N LEU A 15 -17.48 9.63 3.86
CA LEU A 15 -16.25 10.28 4.31
C LEU A 15 -15.18 9.96 3.25
N PHE A 16 -14.86 10.94 2.40
CA PHE A 16 -13.73 10.85 1.49
C PHE A 16 -12.46 10.95 2.32
N VAL A 17 -12.00 9.79 2.75
CA VAL A 17 -10.67 9.62 3.30
C VAL A 17 -9.68 9.91 2.17
N ASN A 18 -8.99 11.04 2.26
CA ASN A 18 -8.05 11.49 1.24
C ASN A 18 -6.70 10.81 1.49
N ALA A 19 -6.40 9.74 0.76
CA ALA A 19 -5.07 9.12 0.76
C ALA A 19 -4.09 10.06 0.06
N GLY A 20 -3.13 10.64 0.79
CA GLY A 20 -2.16 11.55 0.20
C GLY A 20 -1.15 10.76 -0.62
N THR A 21 -1.04 11.11 -1.90
CA THR A 21 0.03 10.59 -2.76
C THR A 21 1.38 11.12 -2.27
N VAL A 22 2.37 10.24 -2.17
CA VAL A 22 3.70 10.54 -1.61
C VAL A 22 4.78 10.39 -2.68
N ARG A 23 5.90 11.09 -2.49
CA ARG A 23 7.08 10.84 -3.31
C ARG A 23 7.70 9.51 -2.92
N TYR A 24 8.13 8.76 -3.91
CA TYR A 24 8.83 7.48 -3.75
C TYR A 24 9.99 7.40 -4.74
N THR A 25 10.93 6.51 -4.46
CA THR A 25 12.00 6.12 -5.38
C THR A 25 11.72 4.72 -5.90
N ASP A 26 11.75 4.51 -7.22
CA ASP A 26 11.71 3.17 -7.79
C ASP A 26 13.06 2.47 -7.58
N CYS A 27 13.04 1.30 -6.94
CA CYS A 27 14.25 0.52 -6.60
C CYS A 27 14.44 -0.72 -7.49
N GLY A 28 13.72 -0.81 -8.61
CA GLY A 28 13.89 -1.86 -9.61
C GLY A 28 12.61 -2.58 -9.99
N SER A 29 11.50 -1.86 -10.12
CA SER A 29 10.23 -2.42 -10.60
C SER A 29 10.39 -2.93 -12.03
N SER A 30 9.89 -4.15 -12.32
CA SER A 30 9.78 -4.65 -13.69
C SER A 30 8.52 -4.15 -14.39
N VAL A 31 7.55 -3.64 -13.62
CA VAL A 31 6.29 -3.11 -14.12
C VAL A 31 6.13 -1.62 -13.81
N THR A 32 5.22 -0.96 -14.53
CA THR A 32 4.91 0.45 -14.31
C THR A 32 4.21 0.65 -12.96
N VAL A 33 4.79 1.51 -12.11
CA VAL A 33 4.16 2.02 -10.89
C VAL A 33 3.61 3.43 -11.19
N HIS A 34 2.31 3.63 -11.02
CA HIS A 34 1.69 4.92 -11.29
C HIS A 34 1.75 5.85 -10.08
N SER A 35 1.40 5.34 -8.90
CA SER A 35 1.35 6.14 -7.68
C SER A 35 1.57 5.30 -6.43
N VAL A 36 2.07 5.99 -5.40
CA VAL A 36 2.16 5.46 -4.04
C VAL A 36 1.47 6.47 -3.12
N ALA A 37 0.58 6.00 -2.27
CA ALA A 37 -0.11 6.82 -1.27
C ALA A 37 0.04 6.19 0.11
N VAL A 38 0.11 7.04 1.13
CA VAL A 38 0.19 6.61 2.53
C VAL A 38 -0.83 7.42 3.32
N GLU A 39 -1.56 6.76 4.22
CA GLU A 39 -2.58 7.38 5.03
C GLU A 39 -2.40 7.04 6.52
N PRO A 40 -2.47 8.02 7.44
CA PRO A 40 -2.55 9.46 7.20
C PRO A 40 -1.17 10.03 6.84
N CYS A 41 -0.98 10.49 5.61
CA CYS A 41 0.22 11.21 5.19
C CYS A 41 -0.11 12.13 4.01
N TYR A 42 0.33 13.40 4.09
CA TYR A 42 0.05 14.42 3.06
C TYR A 42 1.33 15.09 2.52
N GLY A 43 2.50 14.58 2.90
CA GLY A 43 3.80 15.15 2.51
C GLY A 43 4.92 14.14 2.71
N THR A 44 6.09 14.43 2.13
CA THR A 44 7.25 13.54 2.21
C THR A 44 8.42 14.29 2.89
N PRO A 45 9.09 13.70 3.90
CA PRO A 45 8.91 12.35 4.44
C PRO A 45 7.58 12.17 5.18
N CYS A 46 7.01 10.97 5.10
CA CYS A 46 5.77 10.66 5.80
C CYS A 46 6.01 10.56 7.30
N SER A 47 5.35 11.43 8.07
CA SER A 47 5.37 11.35 9.53
C SER A 47 4.40 10.25 9.99
N LEU A 48 4.96 9.13 10.43
CA LEU A 48 4.24 7.96 10.86
C LEU A 48 4.27 7.86 12.38
N SER A 49 3.12 8.10 13.02
CA SER A 49 3.00 8.08 14.47
C SER A 49 3.08 6.68 15.02
N ARG A 50 3.96 6.48 16.00
CA ARG A 50 4.04 5.23 16.75
C ARG A 50 2.75 4.98 17.54
N GLY A 51 2.38 3.71 17.67
CA GLY A 51 1.11 3.31 18.30
C GLY A 51 -0.13 3.55 17.43
N SER A 52 0.05 3.88 16.15
CA SER A 52 -1.03 4.12 15.19
C SER A 52 -0.94 3.19 13.98
N THR A 53 -2.01 3.15 13.19
CA THR A 53 -2.06 2.38 11.94
C THR A 53 -1.89 3.31 10.76
N ALA A 54 -0.98 2.94 9.85
CA ALA A 54 -0.84 3.60 8.56
C ALA A 54 -1.21 2.63 7.43
N THR A 55 -1.89 3.14 6.41
CA THR A 55 -2.28 2.38 5.22
C THR A 55 -1.46 2.82 4.03
N THR A 56 -0.75 1.88 3.40
CA THR A 56 0.00 2.11 2.16
C THR A 56 -0.79 1.59 0.98
N GLN A 57 -0.86 2.37 -0.09
CA GLN A 57 -1.48 2.02 -1.35
C GLN A 57 -0.48 2.17 -2.49
N ILE A 58 -0.40 1.17 -3.38
CA ILE A 58 0.49 1.18 -4.54
C ILE A 58 -0.32 0.84 -5.78
N SER A 59 -0.37 1.77 -6.75
CA SER A 59 -1.02 1.55 -8.03
C SER A 59 0.01 1.13 -9.07
N PHE A 60 -0.21 -0.01 -9.73
CA PHE A 60 0.71 -0.57 -10.71
C PHE A 60 -0.05 -1.28 -11.85
N GLN A 61 0.60 -1.43 -13.00
CA GLN A 61 0.07 -2.18 -14.13
C GLN A 61 0.73 -3.55 -14.17
N ALA A 62 -0.04 -4.65 -14.10
CA ALA A 62 0.54 -5.99 -14.11
C ALA A 62 1.09 -6.38 -15.49
N ASP A 63 2.08 -7.27 -15.53
CA ASP A 63 2.60 -7.88 -16.76
C ASP A 63 2.15 -9.35 -16.89
N GLN A 64 2.69 -10.05 -17.89
CA GLN A 64 2.40 -11.45 -18.14
C GLN A 64 2.90 -12.43 -17.07
N HIS A 65 3.82 -12.02 -16.18
CA HIS A 65 4.39 -12.89 -15.14
C HIS A 65 3.62 -12.80 -13.83
N ALA A 66 2.78 -11.77 -13.65
CA ALA A 66 2.06 -11.49 -12.42
C ALA A 66 1.17 -12.65 -11.94
N GLY A 67 0.43 -13.28 -12.87
CA GLY A 67 -0.31 -14.52 -12.65
C GLY A 67 -1.19 -14.53 -11.40
N SER A 68 -1.01 -15.53 -10.53
CA SER A 68 -1.75 -15.65 -9.26
C SER A 68 -1.26 -14.71 -8.17
N GLY A 69 -0.33 -13.79 -8.47
CA GLY A 69 0.37 -12.96 -7.48
C GLY A 69 1.29 -13.78 -6.57
N GLY A 70 2.32 -13.12 -6.04
CA GLY A 70 3.21 -13.68 -5.02
C GLY A 70 2.99 -13.03 -3.66
N LYS A 71 4.11 -12.76 -2.99
CA LYS A 71 4.16 -12.15 -1.66
C LYS A 71 4.67 -10.72 -1.72
N ALA A 72 4.17 -9.89 -0.81
CA ALA A 72 4.74 -8.62 -0.46
C ALA A 72 5.87 -8.81 0.56
N GLU A 73 6.93 -8.03 0.42
CA GLU A 73 8.02 -7.92 1.38
C GLU A 73 8.23 -6.45 1.73
N VAL A 74 8.40 -6.16 3.02
CA VAL A 74 8.61 -4.80 3.53
C VAL A 74 9.88 -4.79 4.36
N SER A 75 10.73 -3.78 4.15
CA SER A 75 11.95 -3.58 4.93
C SER A 75 12.17 -2.10 5.23
N GLY A 76 12.67 -1.80 6.44
CA GLY A 76 13.20 -0.49 6.77
C GLY A 76 14.67 -0.39 6.39
N ILE A 77 15.04 0.65 5.65
CA ILE A 77 16.41 0.95 5.25
C ILE A 77 16.97 2.05 6.14
N VAL A 78 17.95 1.70 6.99
CA VAL A 78 18.56 2.61 7.96
C VAL A 78 20.08 2.51 7.83
N GLY A 79 20.75 3.62 7.52
CA GLY A 79 22.21 3.67 7.41
C GLY A 79 22.79 2.67 6.40
N GLY A 80 22.04 2.34 5.34
CA GLY A 80 22.44 1.34 4.33
C GLY A 80 22.11 -0.11 4.69
N PHE A 81 21.63 -0.38 5.91
CA PHE A 81 21.17 -1.72 6.32
C PHE A 81 19.68 -1.89 6.05
N SER A 82 19.30 -3.07 5.56
CA SER A 82 17.90 -3.45 5.33
C SER A 82 17.41 -4.35 6.47
N VAL A 83 16.39 -3.87 7.21
CA VAL A 83 15.78 -4.59 8.33
C VAL A 83 14.37 -5.04 7.91
N PRO A 84 14.09 -6.36 7.87
CA PRO A 84 12.78 -6.86 7.43
C PRO A 84 11.68 -6.52 8.44
N VAL A 85 10.51 -6.16 7.92
CA VAL A 85 9.28 -5.96 8.70
C VAL A 85 8.35 -7.14 8.47
N LYS A 86 7.87 -7.76 9.57
CA LYS A 86 6.97 -8.90 9.48
C LYS A 86 5.57 -8.44 9.09
N LEU A 87 5.02 -9.04 8.03
CA LEU A 87 3.62 -8.88 7.63
C LEU A 87 2.79 -10.04 8.19
N ASP A 88 1.62 -9.72 8.74
CA ASP A 88 0.59 -10.66 9.18
C ASP A 88 0.02 -11.52 8.03
N SER A 89 -0.20 -10.87 6.88
CA SER A 89 -0.70 -11.49 5.65
C SER A 89 0.12 -10.96 4.46
N PRO A 90 1.16 -11.69 4.02
CA PRO A 90 2.06 -11.22 2.97
C PRO A 90 1.51 -11.47 1.56
N GLN A 91 0.49 -12.31 1.38
CA GLN A 91 0.00 -12.67 0.05
C GLN A 91 -0.68 -11.48 -0.64
N ILE A 92 -0.23 -11.10 -1.82
CA ILE A 92 -0.69 -9.90 -2.52
C ILE A 92 -2.20 -9.98 -2.81
N CYS A 93 -2.71 -11.16 -3.18
CA CYS A 93 -4.09 -11.34 -3.61
C CYS A 93 -5.16 -11.10 -2.54
N GLY A 94 -4.79 -11.04 -1.26
CA GLY A 94 -5.70 -10.60 -0.19
C GLY A 94 -5.85 -9.08 -0.09
N HIS A 95 -5.02 -8.33 -0.81
CA HIS A 95 -4.78 -6.90 -0.60
C HIS A 95 -4.84 -6.09 -1.90
N VAL A 96 -5.27 -6.68 -3.02
CA VAL A 96 -5.36 -5.99 -4.33
C VAL A 96 -6.79 -5.85 -4.84
N GLN A 97 -7.03 -4.73 -5.51
CA GLN A 97 -8.23 -4.49 -6.30
C GLN A 97 -7.84 -4.01 -7.71
N PRO A 98 -8.40 -4.56 -8.82
CA PRO A 98 -9.28 -5.73 -8.89
C PRO A 98 -8.69 -6.99 -8.24
N LYS A 99 -9.54 -7.95 -7.87
CA LYS A 99 -9.09 -9.19 -7.26
C LYS A 99 -8.27 -10.02 -8.26
N CYS A 100 -7.36 -10.82 -7.73
CA CYS A 100 -6.58 -11.77 -8.50
C CYS A 100 -7.45 -12.77 -9.30
N PRO A 101 -6.92 -13.39 -10.36
CA PRO A 101 -5.52 -13.29 -10.84
C PRO A 101 -5.16 -11.92 -11.42
N LEU A 102 -3.88 -11.58 -11.34
CA LEU A 102 -3.32 -10.39 -11.95
C LEU A 102 -3.18 -10.61 -13.47
N GLN A 103 -3.85 -9.77 -14.26
CA GLN A 103 -3.91 -9.87 -15.71
C GLN A 103 -2.98 -8.84 -16.35
N SER A 104 -2.19 -9.29 -17.33
CA SER A 104 -1.25 -8.43 -18.07
C SER A 104 -1.96 -7.22 -18.67
N GLY A 105 -1.35 -6.04 -18.51
CA GLY A 105 -1.88 -4.77 -19.01
C GLY A 105 -2.98 -4.14 -18.15
N GLN A 106 -3.49 -4.83 -17.13
CA GLN A 106 -4.51 -4.29 -16.23
C GLN A 106 -3.89 -3.52 -15.06
N TRP A 107 -4.54 -2.43 -14.66
CA TRP A 107 -4.18 -1.65 -13.49
C TRP A 107 -4.76 -2.23 -12.20
N TYR A 108 -3.93 -2.25 -11.17
CA TYR A 108 -4.28 -2.74 -9.84
C TYR A 108 -3.84 -1.74 -8.77
N THR A 109 -4.54 -1.76 -7.64
CA THR A 109 -4.15 -1.07 -6.43
C THR A 109 -3.95 -2.08 -5.31
N TYR A 110 -2.70 -2.24 -4.87
CA TYR A 110 -2.38 -2.95 -3.64
C TYR A 110 -2.61 -2.02 -2.45
N THR A 111 -3.24 -2.50 -1.38
CA THR A 111 -3.57 -1.74 -0.16
C THR A 111 -3.21 -2.55 1.08
N LYS A 112 -2.36 -2.01 1.94
CA LYS A 112 -1.95 -2.66 3.19
C LYS A 112 -1.94 -1.70 4.36
N ALA A 113 -2.72 -2.02 5.40
CA ALA A 113 -2.65 -1.38 6.70
C ALA A 113 -1.58 -2.06 7.57
N MET A 114 -0.77 -1.25 8.26
CA MET A 114 0.26 -1.71 9.18
C MET A 114 0.20 -0.90 10.48
N TYR A 115 0.20 -1.60 11.62
CA TYR A 115 0.35 -0.98 12.93
C TYR A 115 1.83 -0.68 13.19
N ILE A 116 2.13 0.55 13.59
CA ILE A 116 3.49 1.00 13.91
C ILE A 116 3.72 0.78 15.40
N ASP A 117 4.60 -0.16 15.74
CA ASP A 117 4.82 -0.54 17.13
C ASP A 117 5.32 0.65 17.99
N PRO A 118 4.72 0.92 19.16
CA PRO A 118 5.12 2.01 20.04
C PRO A 118 6.56 1.90 20.57
N SER A 119 7.15 0.69 20.56
CA SER A 119 8.54 0.45 20.98
C SER A 119 9.58 0.92 19.96
N TYR A 120 9.18 1.21 18.72
CA TYR A 120 10.11 1.73 17.71
C TYR A 120 10.65 3.10 18.10
N SER A 121 11.95 3.31 17.87
CA SER A 121 12.59 4.60 18.16
C SER A 121 12.24 5.64 17.07
N PRO A 122 12.11 6.93 17.43
CA PRO A 122 11.96 7.99 16.44
C PRO A 122 13.20 8.06 15.54
N MET A 123 13.00 8.02 14.22
CA MET A 123 14.09 8.09 13.24
C MET A 123 13.56 8.38 11.84
N GLN A 124 14.45 8.85 10.97
CA GLN A 124 14.23 8.89 9.52
C GLN A 124 14.75 7.60 8.89
N LEU A 125 13.97 7.03 7.99
CA LEU A 125 14.31 5.83 7.24
C LEU A 125 13.59 5.82 5.89
N SER A 126 14.05 4.97 4.98
CA SER A 126 13.23 4.61 3.80
C SER A 126 12.54 3.28 4.07
N VAL A 127 11.24 3.19 3.81
CA VAL A 127 10.51 1.92 3.81
C VAL A 127 10.52 1.39 2.38
N ARG A 128 11.19 0.26 2.17
CA ARG A 128 11.19 -0.46 0.89
C ARG A 128 10.03 -1.44 0.85
N TRP A 129 9.20 -1.32 -0.18
CA TRP A 129 8.07 -2.20 -0.46
C TRP A 129 8.32 -2.96 -1.75
N VAL A 130 8.28 -4.29 -1.69
CA VAL A 130 8.44 -5.18 -2.84
C VAL A 130 7.19 -6.01 -3.01
N LEU A 131 6.62 -6.05 -4.23
CA LEU A 131 5.55 -6.97 -4.60
C LEU A 131 6.09 -8.00 -5.59
N LYS A 132 6.04 -9.29 -5.23
CA LYS A 132 6.54 -10.38 -6.06
C LYS A 132 5.47 -11.01 -6.93
N ASP A 133 5.86 -11.47 -8.12
CA ASP A 133 5.01 -12.29 -8.99
C ASP A 133 4.88 -13.74 -8.45
N SER A 134 4.11 -14.58 -9.16
CA SER A 134 3.89 -15.98 -8.80
C SER A 134 5.14 -16.86 -8.84
N TYR A 135 6.23 -16.41 -9.48
CA TYR A 135 7.51 -17.10 -9.59
C TYR A 135 8.55 -16.56 -8.60
N GLY A 136 8.20 -15.55 -7.80
CA GLY A 136 9.09 -14.90 -6.84
C GLY A 136 9.94 -13.78 -7.44
N GLY A 137 9.72 -13.41 -8.70
CA GLY A 137 10.33 -12.26 -9.35
C GLY A 137 9.75 -10.95 -8.78
N GLN A 138 10.56 -9.89 -8.78
CA GLN A 138 10.16 -8.58 -8.30
C GLN A 138 9.37 -7.83 -9.39
N MET A 139 8.08 -7.59 -9.16
CA MET A 139 7.26 -6.76 -10.05
C MET A 139 7.37 -5.29 -9.70
N VAL A 140 7.12 -4.97 -8.43
CA VAL A 140 7.14 -3.62 -7.89
C VAL A 140 8.23 -3.52 -6.83
N CYS A 141 8.98 -2.44 -6.87
CA CYS A 141 9.94 -2.05 -5.83
C CYS A 141 9.87 -0.54 -5.64
N VAL A 142 9.39 -0.09 -4.49
CA VAL A 142 9.35 1.34 -4.16
C VAL A 142 9.95 1.61 -2.79
N GLU A 143 10.67 2.72 -2.66
CA GLU A 143 11.18 3.24 -1.39
C GLU A 143 10.48 4.54 -1.03
N ILE A 144 9.85 4.55 0.15
CA ILE A 144 9.07 5.66 0.66
C ILE A 144 9.84 6.30 1.82
N PRO A 145 10.20 7.61 1.75
CA PRO A 145 10.84 8.29 2.87
C PRO A 145 9.84 8.45 4.03
N VAL A 146 10.23 8.00 5.22
CA VAL A 146 9.42 8.00 6.42
C VAL A 146 10.19 8.63 7.58
N GLN A 147 9.47 9.38 8.41
CA GLN A 147 9.89 9.80 9.73
C GLN A 147 8.97 9.13 10.76
N LEU A 148 9.52 8.27 11.61
CA LEU A 148 8.78 7.77 12.77
C LEU A 148 8.74 8.85 13.84
N VAL A 149 7.53 9.18 14.31
CA VAL A 149 7.27 10.21 15.33
C VAL A 149 6.59 9.64 16.57
#